data_AF-A0A1L7XL76-F1
#
_entry.id   AF-A0A1L7XL76-F1
#
_cell.length_a   1.000
_cell.length_b   1.000
_cell.length_c   1.000
_cell.angle_alpha   90.00
_cell.angle_beta   90.00
_cell.angle_gamma   90.00
#
_symmetry.space_group_name_H-M   'P 1'
#
loop_
_entity.id
_entity.type
_entity.pdbx_description
1 polymer ?
#
loop_
_entity_poly.entity_id
_entity_poly.type
_entity_poly.pdbx_seq_one_letter_code
_entity_poly.pdbx_strand_id
1 'polypeptide(L)'
;MDERATSFFQCQDCPKSFSKRMDYNRHRKNHDKPFSCVLCGRKFGLKTGLERHRLTHLWQTQGFRCTFPGCELSGVARKDYLWQHIKKKHQTPDMEDPEDVLRPYYHKALSNEKRSQSRNDFRDLEFLEAVCEGGADKVKDLIRDGVPLSTDMRSVGSSKSAAQIAVERGHVSVLKALIEAGIDLRVESAIYEAARKGHVEMVEVMLDAGIDIESEMRYFVGYMKAYNGEWRGYEGLTALSITAIFGQVPTAQMLLDRGAQIDAPSQVVNLYIYGHVDVVRILTLHDCRSPRTYAYGATMLHLVAVKHECLITELIGRGFDTNATDLEGMTPLSYALGRHPFTAQAGKINEGAVDLLLYESEVSEADLDVMPSELRAEYDDWCESKRHQKANSMNLW
;
A
#
# COMPACT_ATOMS: atom_id res chain seq x y z
N MET A 1 13.38 66.03 -2.89
CA MET A 1 12.92 64.70 -2.46
C MET A 1 13.71 63.70 -3.28
N ASP A 2 14.75 63.10 -2.72
CA ASP A 2 15.53 62.05 -3.38
C ASP A 2 14.79 60.72 -3.21
N GLU A 3 14.14 60.25 -4.27
CA GLU A 3 13.68 58.86 -4.35
C GLU A 3 14.90 57.95 -4.52
N ARG A 4 15.51 57.55 -3.40
CA ARG A 4 16.37 56.36 -3.39
C ARG A 4 15.47 55.17 -3.71
N ALA A 5 15.42 54.80 -4.99
CA ALA A 5 14.90 53.54 -5.47
C ALA A 5 15.63 52.40 -4.74
N THR A 6 15.05 51.97 -3.62
CA THR A 6 15.49 50.78 -2.90
C THR A 6 15.06 49.61 -3.76
N SER A 7 15.98 49.11 -4.57
CA SER A 7 15.73 47.93 -5.40
C SER A 7 15.42 46.75 -4.48
N PHE A 8 14.15 46.35 -4.45
CA PHE A 8 13.70 45.16 -3.72
C PHE A 8 13.86 43.93 -4.60
N PHE A 9 14.41 42.86 -4.03
CA PHE A 9 14.47 41.56 -4.67
C PHE A 9 13.14 40.83 -4.46
N GLN A 10 12.32 40.74 -5.50
CA GLN A 10 11.03 40.04 -5.50
C GLN A 10 11.21 38.53 -5.78
N CYS A 11 10.52 37.71 -4.99
CA CYS A 11 10.42 36.28 -5.26
C CYS A 11 9.42 35.99 -6.38
N GLN A 12 9.75 35.06 -7.28
CA GLN A 12 8.85 34.67 -8.37
C GLN A 12 7.85 33.60 -7.95
N ASP A 13 8.21 32.78 -6.94
CA ASP A 13 7.36 31.69 -6.45
C ASP A 13 6.36 32.12 -5.36
N CYS A 14 6.44 33.37 -4.88
CA CYS A 14 5.50 33.90 -3.87
C CYS A 14 5.55 35.43 -3.81
N PRO A 15 4.54 36.11 -3.23
CA PRO A 15 4.44 37.58 -3.24
C PRO A 15 5.43 38.31 -2.29
N LYS A 16 6.50 37.66 -1.81
CA LYS A 16 7.44 38.26 -0.86
C LYS A 16 8.59 39.00 -1.57
N SER A 17 8.96 40.15 -1.01
CA SER A 17 10.05 41.01 -1.48
C SER A 17 11.02 41.36 -0.34
N PHE A 18 12.30 41.52 -0.68
CA PHE A 18 13.37 41.69 0.30
C PHE A 18 14.27 42.87 -0.07
N SER A 19 14.64 43.68 0.92
CA SER A 19 15.52 44.85 0.72
C SER A 19 17.00 44.49 0.58
N LYS A 20 17.39 43.25 0.94
CA LYS A 20 18.76 42.75 0.84
C LYS A 20 18.85 41.46 0.03
N ARG A 21 19.88 41.35 -0.81
CA ARG A 21 20.14 40.16 -1.63
C ARG A 21 20.38 38.88 -0.81
N MET A 22 21.02 39.00 0.37
CA MET A 22 21.20 37.85 1.27
C MET A 22 19.87 37.31 1.81
N ASP A 23 18.94 38.20 2.15
CA ASP A 23 17.63 37.81 2.68
C ASP A 23 16.76 37.19 1.59
N TYR A 24 16.82 37.73 0.36
CA TYR A 24 16.22 37.12 -0.82
C TYR A 24 16.81 35.73 -1.13
N ASN A 25 18.13 35.59 -1.16
CA ASN A 25 18.78 34.31 -1.41
C ASN A 25 18.45 33.27 -0.32
N ARG A 26 18.35 33.70 0.95
CA ARG A 26 17.91 32.85 2.06
C ARG A 26 16.44 32.47 1.93
N HIS A 27 15.58 33.40 1.49
CA HIS A 27 14.18 33.14 1.23
C HIS A 27 13.97 32.18 0.07
N ARG A 28 14.73 32.31 -1.02
CA ARG A 28 14.61 31.44 -2.19
C ARG A 28 14.92 29.97 -1.87
N LYS A 29 15.82 29.73 -0.91
CA LYS A 29 16.07 28.40 -0.33
C LYS A 29 14.88 27.82 0.45
N ASN A 30 13.85 28.61 0.77
CA ASN A 30 12.61 28.07 1.33
C ASN A 30 11.69 27.52 0.25
N HIS A 31 11.85 27.93 -1.01
CA HIS A 31 11.15 27.35 -2.17
C HIS A 31 11.94 26.17 -2.71
N ASP A 32 13.23 26.38 -2.94
CA ASP A 32 14.18 25.35 -3.33
C ASP A 32 14.73 24.66 -2.07
N LYS A 33 14.06 23.59 -1.64
CA LYS A 33 14.46 22.75 -0.50
C LYS A 33 15.11 21.46 -0.98
N PRO A 34 16.38 21.49 -1.42
CA PRO A 34 17.04 20.33 -2.01
C PRO A 34 17.39 19.25 -0.97
N PHE A 35 17.44 19.61 0.31
CA PHE A 35 17.81 18.68 1.37
C PHE A 35 16.54 18.09 1.99
N SER A 36 16.44 16.77 2.08
CA SER A 36 15.31 16.11 2.73
C SER A 36 15.80 15.09 3.76
N CYS A 37 15.06 14.96 4.85
CA CYS A 37 15.31 13.93 5.84
C CYS A 37 14.88 12.58 5.27
N VAL A 38 15.81 11.64 5.17
CA VAL A 38 15.52 10.31 4.64
C VAL A 38 14.59 9.51 5.54
N LEU A 39 14.51 9.82 6.84
CA LEU A 39 13.65 9.13 7.79
C LEU A 39 12.20 9.63 7.76
N CYS A 40 11.97 10.95 7.73
CA CYS A 40 10.61 11.52 7.81
C CYS A 40 10.16 12.35 6.59
N GLY A 41 11.00 12.49 5.57
CA GLY A 41 10.68 13.24 4.36
C GLY A 41 10.64 14.77 4.51
N ARG A 42 10.88 15.34 5.71
CA ARG A 42 10.91 16.79 5.88
C ARG A 42 11.98 17.44 5.01
N LYS A 43 11.58 18.47 4.27
CA LYS A 43 12.47 19.22 3.37
C LYS A 43 13.03 20.48 4.03
N PHE A 44 14.28 20.79 3.73
CA PHE A 44 15.07 21.89 4.28
C PHE A 44 15.79 22.65 3.15
N GLY A 45 15.85 23.97 3.29
CA GLY A 45 16.60 24.83 2.37
C GLY A 45 18.12 24.81 2.55
N LEU A 46 18.61 24.23 3.65
CA LEU A 46 20.03 24.23 4.02
C LEU A 46 20.40 22.88 4.63
N LYS A 47 21.60 22.37 4.27
CA LYS A 47 22.19 21.15 4.86
C LYS A 47 22.29 21.22 6.39
N THR A 48 22.74 22.36 6.93
CA THR A 48 22.79 22.58 8.40
C THR A 48 21.41 22.49 9.06
N GLY A 49 20.35 22.86 8.33
CA GLY A 49 18.97 22.69 8.78
C GLY A 49 18.57 21.22 8.87
N LEU A 50 18.94 20.42 7.87
CA LEU A 50 18.76 18.97 7.86
C LEU A 50 19.57 18.29 8.98
N GLU A 51 20.86 18.59 9.13
CA GLU A 51 21.70 18.01 10.20
C GLU A 51 21.13 18.28 11.59
N ARG A 52 20.70 19.52 11.83
CA ARG A 52 20.04 19.88 13.10
C ARG A 52 18.72 19.14 13.29
N HIS A 53 17.99 18.88 12.21
CA HIS A 53 16.75 18.12 12.29
C HIS A 53 16.98 16.63 12.53
N ARG A 54 18.05 16.02 11.98
CA ARG A 54 18.39 14.61 12.26
C ARG A 54 18.53 14.35 13.76
N LEU A 55 19.12 15.30 14.49
CA LEU A 55 19.22 15.24 15.96
C LEU A 55 17.86 15.23 16.68
N THR A 56 16.80 15.75 16.05
CA THR A 56 15.45 15.72 16.65
C THR A 56 14.87 14.32 16.73
N HIS A 57 15.35 13.37 15.92
CA HIS A 57 14.98 11.96 16.05
C HIS A 57 15.59 11.34 17.32
N LEU A 58 16.84 11.68 17.65
CA LEU A 58 17.50 11.23 18.88
C LEU A 58 16.89 11.86 20.15
N TRP A 59 16.38 13.09 20.06
CA TRP A 59 15.83 13.79 21.23
C TRP A 59 14.34 13.51 21.48
N GLN A 60 13.62 12.87 20.55
CA GLN A 60 12.25 12.39 20.82
C GLN A 60 12.25 11.28 21.87
N THR A 61 13.37 10.58 22.08
CA THR A 61 13.56 9.59 23.15
C THR A 61 14.26 10.19 24.39
N GLN A 62 15.05 11.26 24.24
CA GLN A 62 15.79 11.93 25.34
C GLN A 62 15.94 13.45 25.17
N GLY A 63 14.85 14.21 25.24
CA GLY A 63 14.89 15.68 25.11
C GLY A 63 15.31 16.40 26.39
N PHE A 64 15.71 17.67 26.27
CA PHE A 64 15.97 18.52 27.42
C PHE A 64 14.67 18.76 28.21
N ARG A 65 14.79 18.73 29.54
CA ARG A 65 13.70 19.11 30.45
C ARG A 65 14.06 20.35 31.25
N CYS A 66 13.06 21.17 31.49
CA CYS A 66 13.14 22.26 32.45
C CYS A 66 13.12 21.66 33.86
N THR A 67 14.06 22.07 34.73
CA THR A 67 14.13 21.57 36.12
C THR A 67 13.49 22.52 37.14
N PHE A 68 12.91 23.63 36.69
CA PHE A 68 12.19 24.55 37.57
C PHE A 68 10.98 23.85 38.21
N PRO A 69 10.81 23.93 39.54
CA PRO A 69 9.68 23.33 40.24
C PRO A 69 8.33 23.75 39.63
N GLY A 70 7.45 22.79 39.35
CA GLY A 70 6.14 23.04 38.72
C GLY A 70 6.19 23.33 37.22
N CYS A 71 7.33 23.18 36.56
CA CYS A 71 7.44 23.31 35.11
C CYS A 71 7.42 21.95 34.40
N GLU A 72 6.38 21.71 33.59
CA GLU A 72 6.20 20.44 32.86
C GLU A 72 6.91 20.39 31.51
N LEU A 73 7.66 21.44 31.12
CA LEU A 73 8.33 21.44 29.81
C LEU A 73 9.46 20.41 29.78
N SER A 74 9.25 19.35 28.99
CA SER A 74 10.18 18.25 28.78
C SER A 74 10.21 17.85 27.29
N GLY A 75 11.17 17.01 26.89
CA GLY A 75 11.26 16.55 25.50
C GLY A 75 11.74 17.62 24.50
N VAL A 76 12.34 18.71 24.98
CA VAL A 76 12.80 19.80 24.10
C VAL A 76 14.03 19.34 23.35
N ALA A 77 13.94 19.32 22.02
CA ALA A 77 15.07 18.97 21.15
C ALA A 77 16.25 19.94 21.28
N ARG A 78 15.98 21.24 21.42
CA ARG A 78 16.97 22.29 21.24
C ARG A 78 17.28 23.03 22.53
N LYS A 79 18.56 23.10 22.91
CA LYS A 79 19.03 23.89 24.06
C LYS A 79 18.60 25.35 23.99
N ASP A 80 18.65 25.96 22.81
CA ASP A 80 18.26 27.36 22.63
C ASP A 80 16.74 27.60 22.78
N TYR A 81 15.91 26.60 22.47
CA TYR A 81 14.47 26.66 22.75
C TYR A 81 14.18 26.53 24.24
N LEU A 82 14.86 25.61 24.93
CA LEU A 82 14.78 25.51 26.37
C LEU A 82 15.23 26.83 27.02
N TRP A 83 16.30 27.44 26.51
CA TRP A 83 16.80 28.71 26.99
C TRP A 83 15.81 29.85 26.79
N GLN A 84 15.21 29.96 25.60
CA GLN A 84 14.13 30.93 25.36
C GLN A 84 12.93 30.71 26.27
N HIS A 85 12.58 29.45 26.55
CA HIS A 85 11.54 29.11 27.52
C HIS A 85 11.92 29.57 28.94
N ILE A 86 13.13 29.27 29.41
CA ILE A 86 13.60 29.65 30.74
C ILE A 86 13.59 31.18 30.88
N LYS A 87 14.16 31.89 29.90
CA LYS A 87 14.21 33.36 29.90
C LYS A 87 12.82 34.00 29.90
N LYS A 88 11.86 33.45 29.14
CA LYS A 88 10.50 34.01 29.04
C LYS A 88 9.59 33.63 30.21
N LYS A 89 9.64 32.37 30.67
CA LYS A 89 8.67 31.84 31.64
C LYS A 89 9.17 31.96 33.08
N HIS A 90 10.49 31.90 33.31
CA HIS A 90 11.09 31.88 34.65
C HIS A 90 11.90 33.15 34.97
N GLN A 91 11.93 34.14 34.06
CA GLN A 91 12.51 35.47 34.26
C GLN A 91 13.92 35.45 34.88
N THR A 92 14.84 34.69 34.28
CA THR A 92 16.24 34.64 34.74
C THR A 92 17.03 35.88 34.30
N PRO A 93 17.99 36.39 35.11
CA PRO A 93 18.81 37.54 34.74
C PRO A 93 19.63 37.29 33.46
N ASP A 94 19.94 38.36 32.72
CA ASP A 94 20.86 38.32 31.57
C ASP A 94 22.27 37.94 32.06
N MET A 95 22.59 36.65 31.97
CA MET A 95 23.92 36.12 32.26
C MET A 95 24.67 35.88 30.94
N GLU A 96 25.88 36.41 30.85
CA GLU A 96 26.82 36.12 29.77
C GLU A 96 27.46 34.74 30.01
N ASP A 97 27.49 33.94 28.93
CA ASP A 97 28.01 32.57 28.81
C ASP A 97 27.03 31.38 29.06
N PRO A 98 26.63 30.62 28.01
CA PRO A 98 25.64 29.55 28.11
C PRO A 98 26.11 28.20 28.70
N GLU A 99 27.41 27.91 28.82
CA GLU A 99 27.82 26.53 29.16
C GLU A 99 27.91 26.22 30.67
N ASP A 100 28.46 27.13 31.49
CA ASP A 100 28.70 26.84 32.91
C ASP A 100 27.51 27.18 33.83
N VAL A 101 26.72 28.21 33.49
CA VAL A 101 25.59 28.67 34.32
C VAL A 101 24.35 27.78 34.18
N LEU A 102 24.17 27.13 33.03
CA LEU A 102 22.95 26.37 32.74
C LEU A 102 22.97 24.90 33.20
N ARG A 103 24.15 24.41 33.61
CA ARG A 103 24.36 23.02 34.09
C ARG A 103 23.41 22.58 35.23
N PRO A 104 22.96 23.45 36.15
CA PRO A 104 21.98 23.11 37.19
C PRO A 104 20.51 23.14 36.70
N TYR A 105 20.22 23.86 35.61
CA TYR A 105 18.86 24.18 35.16
C TYR A 105 18.39 23.38 33.94
N TYR A 106 19.28 22.57 33.37
CA TYR A 106 18.94 21.45 32.50
C TYR A 106 19.90 20.29 32.81
N HIS A 107 19.38 19.07 32.95
CA HIS A 107 20.25 17.90 32.88
C HIS A 107 20.44 17.52 31.41
N LYS A 108 21.67 17.66 30.87
CA LYS A 108 22.08 16.76 29.79
C LYS A 108 22.24 15.43 30.50
N ALA A 109 21.29 14.52 30.31
CA ALA A 109 21.25 13.27 31.04
C ALA A 109 22.46 12.41 30.64
N LEU A 110 23.61 12.64 31.25
CA LEU A 110 24.85 11.90 31.00
C LEU A 110 25.40 11.43 32.34
N SER A 111 24.68 10.49 32.96
CA SER A 111 25.34 9.43 33.70
C SER A 111 26.08 8.54 32.68
N ASN A 112 27.10 7.79 33.12
CA ASN A 112 27.88 6.91 32.22
C ASN A 112 26.98 5.91 31.46
N GLU A 113 25.91 5.41 32.08
CA GLU A 113 24.89 4.56 31.45
C GLU A 113 24.12 5.25 30.31
N LYS A 114 23.90 6.56 30.39
CA LYS A 114 23.23 7.33 29.33
C LYS A 114 24.18 7.75 28.21
N ARG A 115 25.50 7.73 28.45
CA ARG A 115 26.53 7.95 27.42
C ARG A 115 26.66 6.74 26.49
N SER A 116 26.54 5.53 27.03
CA SER A 116 26.38 4.30 26.23
C SER A 116 25.03 4.28 25.49
N GLN A 117 23.93 4.66 26.14
CA GLN A 117 22.61 4.73 25.47
C GLN A 117 22.59 5.76 24.34
N SER A 118 23.14 6.96 24.54
CA SER A 118 23.24 7.97 23.49
C SER A 118 24.08 7.49 22.30
N ARG A 119 25.18 6.76 22.55
CA ARG A 119 25.99 6.17 21.48
C ARG A 119 25.21 5.12 20.70
N ASN A 120 24.36 4.35 21.37
CA ASN A 120 23.46 3.37 20.74
C ASN A 120 22.37 4.08 19.92
N ASP A 121 21.72 5.12 20.45
CA ASP A 121 20.68 5.88 19.73
C ASP A 121 21.23 6.51 18.43
N PHE A 122 22.49 6.98 18.43
CA PHE A 122 23.16 7.48 17.22
C PHE A 122 23.42 6.36 16.19
N ARG A 123 23.81 5.16 16.64
CA ARG A 123 24.01 3.99 15.77
C ARG A 123 22.70 3.48 15.21
N ASP A 124 21.64 3.47 16.01
CA ASP A 124 20.28 3.12 15.58
C ASP A 124 19.79 4.09 14.48
N LEU A 125 20.01 5.39 14.66
CA LEU A 125 19.69 6.39 13.64
C LEU A 125 20.48 6.17 12.35
N GLU A 126 21.79 5.96 12.48
CA GLU A 126 22.68 5.72 11.33
C GLU A 126 22.30 4.44 10.57
N PHE A 127 21.89 3.41 11.29
CA PHE A 127 21.37 2.16 10.72
C PHE A 127 20.07 2.40 9.96
N LEU A 128 19.09 3.08 10.54
CA LEU A 128 17.82 3.38 9.87
C LEU A 128 18.00 4.29 8.65
N GLU A 129 18.96 5.21 8.68
CA GLU A 129 19.30 6.03 7.51
C GLU A 129 19.92 5.19 6.40
N ALA A 130 20.87 4.31 6.74
CA ALA A 130 21.46 3.39 5.76
C ALA A 130 20.40 2.48 5.12
N VAL A 131 19.44 1.99 5.93
CA VAL A 131 18.28 1.23 5.44
C VAL A 131 17.43 2.09 4.49
N CYS A 132 17.09 3.32 4.89
CA CYS A 132 16.31 4.24 4.05
C CYS A 132 16.99 4.58 2.73
N GLU A 133 18.32 4.70 2.73
CA GLU A 133 19.13 5.06 1.57
C GLU A 133 19.46 3.86 0.66
N GLY A 134 19.22 2.62 1.11
CA GLY A 134 19.54 1.41 0.35
C GLY A 134 20.99 0.94 0.49
N GLY A 135 21.72 1.43 1.51
CA GLY A 135 23.14 1.16 1.71
C GLY A 135 23.41 -0.20 2.37
N ALA A 136 23.26 -1.29 1.63
CA ALA A 136 23.38 -2.66 2.15
C ALA A 136 24.70 -2.96 2.88
N ASP A 137 25.85 -2.53 2.36
CA ASP A 137 27.16 -2.77 3.00
C ASP A 137 27.24 -2.10 4.38
N LYS A 138 26.77 -0.84 4.44
CA LYS A 138 26.71 -0.07 5.69
C LYS A 138 25.76 -0.71 6.71
N VAL A 139 24.63 -1.25 6.24
CA VAL A 139 23.69 -2.02 7.07
C VAL A 139 24.38 -3.27 7.64
N LYS A 140 25.11 -4.04 6.81
CA LYS A 140 25.87 -5.21 7.27
C LYS A 140 26.93 -4.86 8.31
N ASP A 141 27.68 -3.78 8.09
CA ASP A 141 28.70 -3.30 9.04
C ASP A 141 28.08 -2.89 10.37
N LEU A 142 26.95 -2.16 10.36
CA LEU A 142 26.28 -1.71 11.58
C LEU A 142 25.66 -2.87 12.38
N ILE A 143 25.14 -3.90 11.70
CA ILE A 143 24.67 -5.12 12.35
C ILE A 143 25.85 -5.85 13.03
N ARG A 144 26.99 -5.98 12.33
CA ARG A 144 28.23 -6.54 12.91
C ARG A 144 28.73 -5.77 14.12
N ASP A 145 28.56 -4.45 14.11
CA ASP A 145 28.90 -3.54 15.21
C ASP A 145 27.92 -3.60 16.41
N GLY A 146 26.90 -4.47 16.33
CA GLY A 146 25.98 -4.80 17.42
C GLY A 146 24.69 -3.98 17.44
N VAL A 147 24.29 -3.37 16.32
CA VAL A 147 22.97 -2.73 16.23
C VAL A 147 21.87 -3.81 16.25
N PRO A 148 20.85 -3.70 17.13
CA PRO A 148 19.75 -4.66 17.18
C PRO A 148 18.92 -4.67 15.89
N LEU A 149 18.54 -5.86 15.41
CA LEU A 149 17.61 -5.97 14.27
C LEU A 149 16.20 -5.45 14.59
N SER A 150 15.86 -5.35 15.87
CA SER A 150 14.59 -4.79 16.34
C SER A 150 14.52 -3.26 16.29
N THR A 151 15.58 -2.59 15.84
CA THR A 151 15.61 -1.12 15.73
C THR A 151 14.53 -0.63 14.74
N ASP A 152 13.71 0.32 15.20
CA ASP A 152 12.53 0.83 14.49
C ASP A 152 12.45 2.36 14.50
N MET A 153 11.55 2.92 13.69
CA MET A 153 11.37 4.38 13.57
C MET A 153 10.58 5.04 14.72
N ARG A 154 10.43 4.42 15.90
CA ARG A 154 9.57 4.99 16.97
C ARG A 154 9.99 6.40 17.37
N SER A 155 11.28 6.68 17.30
CA SER A 155 11.92 7.98 17.51
C SER A 155 11.53 9.07 16.50
N VAL A 156 10.77 8.70 15.47
CA VAL A 156 10.27 9.55 14.39
C VAL A 156 8.74 9.54 14.33
N GLY A 157 8.08 8.87 15.28
CA GLY A 157 6.63 8.71 15.30
C GLY A 157 6.09 7.62 14.36
N SER A 158 6.94 6.69 13.92
CA SER A 158 6.55 5.55 13.07
C SER A 158 6.95 4.23 13.71
N SER A 159 6.10 3.21 13.71
CA SER A 159 6.44 1.88 14.26
C SER A 159 7.11 0.95 13.25
N LYS A 160 7.62 1.50 12.12
CA LYS A 160 8.18 0.68 11.04
C LYS A 160 9.53 0.09 11.42
N SER A 161 9.67 -1.23 11.25
CA SER A 161 10.96 -1.93 11.41
C SER A 161 11.89 -1.67 10.22
N ALA A 162 13.17 -2.00 10.37
CA ALA A 162 14.15 -1.92 9.29
C ALA A 162 13.74 -2.70 8.02
N ALA A 163 13.19 -3.90 8.18
CA ALA A 163 12.72 -4.69 7.05
C ALA A 163 11.48 -4.07 6.39
N GLN A 164 10.50 -3.57 7.15
CA GLN A 164 9.36 -2.85 6.57
C GLN A 164 9.77 -1.63 5.73
N ILE A 165 10.82 -0.90 6.15
CA ILE A 165 11.37 0.23 5.39
C ILE A 165 12.04 -0.25 4.10
N ALA A 166 12.86 -1.29 4.19
CA ALA A 166 13.52 -1.86 3.02
C ALA A 166 12.49 -2.33 1.98
N VAL A 167 11.40 -2.94 2.43
CA VAL A 167 10.29 -3.39 1.59
C VAL A 167 9.53 -2.22 0.97
N GLU A 168 9.11 -1.24 1.78
CA GLU A 168 8.37 -0.07 1.30
C GLU A 168 9.14 0.71 0.23
N ARG A 169 10.48 0.71 0.32
CA ARG A 169 11.37 1.42 -0.60
C ARG A 169 11.91 0.56 -1.74
N GLY A 170 11.65 -0.75 -1.74
CA GLY A 170 12.14 -1.66 -2.77
C GLY A 170 13.65 -1.96 -2.68
N HIS A 171 14.27 -1.79 -1.51
CA HIS A 171 15.71 -2.01 -1.30
C HIS A 171 16.05 -3.49 -1.09
N VAL A 172 16.06 -4.28 -2.17
CA VAL A 172 16.23 -5.74 -2.12
C VAL A 172 17.55 -6.16 -1.47
N SER A 173 18.65 -5.46 -1.77
CA SER A 173 19.98 -5.75 -1.20
C SER A 173 20.03 -5.54 0.32
N VAL A 174 19.31 -4.54 0.83
CA VAL A 174 19.16 -4.31 2.27
C VAL A 174 18.32 -5.42 2.90
N LEU A 175 17.21 -5.83 2.28
CA LEU A 175 16.41 -6.94 2.81
C LEU A 175 17.22 -8.24 2.86
N LYS A 176 17.97 -8.57 1.80
CA LYS A 176 18.90 -9.72 1.78
C LYS A 176 19.88 -9.66 2.96
N ALA A 177 20.48 -8.50 3.22
CA ALA A 177 21.38 -8.31 4.37
C ALA A 177 20.69 -8.54 5.73
N LEU A 178 19.44 -8.10 5.88
CA LEU A 178 18.67 -8.30 7.11
C LEU A 178 18.26 -9.77 7.31
N ILE A 179 17.90 -10.47 6.23
CA ILE A 179 17.61 -11.92 6.25
C ILE A 179 18.86 -12.72 6.63
N GLU A 180 20.02 -12.41 6.03
CA GLU A 180 21.31 -13.02 6.38
C GLU A 180 21.66 -12.83 7.87
N ALA A 181 21.21 -11.71 8.46
CA ALA A 181 21.40 -11.43 9.88
C ALA A 181 20.39 -12.16 10.80
N GLY A 182 19.39 -12.84 10.24
CA GLY A 182 18.40 -13.63 10.98
C GLY A 182 17.14 -12.87 11.40
N ILE A 183 16.70 -11.86 10.64
CA ILE A 183 15.42 -11.20 10.90
C ILE A 183 14.24 -12.14 10.61
N ASP A 184 13.22 -12.14 11.47
CA ASP A 184 11.98 -12.89 11.25
C ASP A 184 10.97 -12.06 10.45
N LEU A 185 10.77 -12.44 9.19
CA LEU A 185 9.84 -11.75 8.28
C LEU A 185 8.37 -12.13 8.51
N ARG A 186 8.07 -13.21 9.24
CA ARG A 186 6.70 -13.75 9.36
C ARG A 186 5.77 -12.79 10.11
N VAL A 187 6.30 -11.99 11.02
CA VAL A 187 5.52 -11.07 11.87
C VAL A 187 5.16 -9.77 11.14
N GLU A 188 5.81 -9.45 10.01
CA GLU A 188 5.90 -8.08 9.52
C GLU A 188 4.91 -7.68 8.41
N SER A 189 4.05 -8.59 7.93
CA SER A 189 3.18 -8.38 6.75
C SER A 189 3.96 -7.96 5.48
N ALA A 190 5.27 -8.19 5.46
CA ALA A 190 6.22 -7.66 4.48
C ALA A 190 5.94 -8.15 3.05
N ILE A 191 5.59 -9.43 2.89
CA ILE A 191 5.31 -10.02 1.58
C ILE A 191 4.10 -9.38 0.89
N TYR A 192 3.07 -9.00 1.64
CA TYR A 192 1.87 -8.37 1.09
C TYR A 192 2.17 -6.94 0.62
N GLU A 193 2.98 -6.19 1.36
CA GLU A 193 3.38 -4.84 0.94
C GLU A 193 4.30 -4.90 -0.30
N ALA A 194 5.25 -5.85 -0.35
CA ALA A 194 6.08 -6.09 -1.52
C ALA A 194 5.24 -6.46 -2.75
N ALA A 195 4.26 -7.35 -2.57
CA ALA A 195 3.31 -7.77 -3.60
C ALA A 195 2.47 -6.59 -4.11
N ARG A 196 1.91 -5.77 -3.19
CA ARG A 196 1.11 -4.57 -3.50
C ARG A 196 1.87 -3.55 -4.34
N LYS A 197 3.18 -3.41 -4.08
CA LYS A 197 4.08 -2.48 -4.77
C LYS A 197 4.65 -3.03 -6.08
N GLY A 198 4.45 -4.31 -6.39
CA GLY A 198 5.01 -4.94 -7.58
C GLY A 198 6.51 -5.21 -7.50
N HIS A 199 7.09 -5.32 -6.30
CA HIS A 199 8.52 -5.58 -6.14
C HIS A 199 8.83 -7.07 -6.33
N VAL A 200 8.91 -7.53 -7.58
CA VAL A 200 9.04 -8.96 -7.95
C VAL A 200 10.21 -9.63 -7.23
N GLU A 201 11.45 -9.16 -7.43
CA GLU A 201 12.66 -9.75 -6.81
C GLU A 201 12.56 -9.75 -5.27
N MET A 202 11.89 -8.74 -4.69
CA MET A 202 11.68 -8.68 -3.25
C MET A 202 10.79 -9.82 -2.75
N VAL A 203 9.68 -10.08 -3.45
CA VAL A 203 8.78 -11.18 -3.13
C VAL A 203 9.49 -12.53 -3.31
N GLU A 204 10.30 -12.69 -4.36
CA GLU A 204 11.10 -13.91 -4.56
C GLU A 204 12.05 -14.19 -3.39
N VAL A 205 12.81 -13.18 -2.97
CA VAL A 205 13.75 -13.28 -1.85
C VAL A 205 13.04 -13.68 -0.55
N MET A 206 11.82 -13.19 -0.33
CA MET A 206 11.03 -13.54 0.84
C MET A 206 10.52 -14.98 0.81
N LEU A 207 10.10 -15.46 -0.36
CA LEU A 207 9.69 -16.86 -0.54
C LEU A 207 10.90 -17.80 -0.37
N ASP A 208 12.05 -17.44 -0.93
CA ASP A 208 13.31 -18.19 -0.77
C ASP A 208 13.78 -18.22 0.70
N ALA A 209 13.41 -17.20 1.50
CA ALA A 209 13.63 -17.16 2.94
C ALA A 209 12.66 -18.05 3.75
N GLY A 210 11.76 -18.78 3.09
CA GLY A 210 10.84 -19.74 3.71
C GLY A 210 9.53 -19.14 4.22
N ILE A 211 9.10 -17.99 3.67
CA ILE A 211 7.71 -17.54 3.82
C ILE A 211 6.81 -18.45 2.98
N ASP A 212 5.73 -18.92 3.59
CA ASP A 212 4.71 -19.70 2.90
C ASP A 212 4.01 -18.84 1.84
N ILE A 213 3.97 -19.32 0.59
CA ILE A 213 3.33 -18.63 -0.54
C ILE A 213 1.82 -18.48 -0.33
N GLU A 214 1.22 -19.40 0.42
CA GLU A 214 -0.20 -19.39 0.80
C GLU A 214 -0.46 -18.71 2.15
N SER A 215 0.55 -18.02 2.71
CA SER A 215 0.35 -17.23 3.92
C SER A 215 -0.78 -16.22 3.71
N GLU A 216 -1.76 -16.23 4.61
CA GLU A 216 -2.93 -15.36 4.55
C GLU A 216 -2.82 -14.18 5.52
N MET A 217 -3.03 -12.96 5.01
CA MET A 217 -3.22 -11.78 5.84
C MET A 217 -4.68 -11.73 6.28
N ARG A 218 -4.93 -11.63 7.59
CA ARG A 218 -6.26 -11.28 8.09
C ARG A 218 -6.54 -9.80 7.81
N TYR A 219 -7.39 -9.54 6.82
CA TYR A 219 -7.89 -8.21 6.54
C TYR A 219 -9.41 -8.19 6.70
N PHE A 220 -9.92 -7.15 7.36
CA PHE A 220 -11.37 -6.98 7.50
C PHE A 220 -11.90 -6.34 6.21
N VAL A 221 -12.54 -7.14 5.34
CA VAL A 221 -13.12 -6.66 4.07
C VAL A 221 -14.60 -6.25 4.25
N GLY A 222 -15.13 -6.37 5.47
CA GLY A 222 -16.55 -6.17 5.76
C GLY A 222 -17.30 -7.50 5.83
N TYR A 223 -18.58 -7.44 6.16
CA TYR A 223 -19.39 -8.63 6.42
C TYR A 223 -19.83 -9.29 5.10
N MET A 224 -19.22 -10.43 4.75
CA MET A 224 -19.77 -11.35 3.76
C MET A 224 -20.48 -12.50 4.50
N LYS A 225 -21.70 -12.83 4.07
CA LYS A 225 -22.52 -13.86 4.70
C LYS A 225 -22.00 -15.23 4.25
N ALA A 226 -21.40 -15.99 5.17
CA ALA A 226 -20.96 -17.34 4.91
C ALA A 226 -22.16 -18.31 4.79
N TYR A 227 -21.93 -19.49 4.22
CA TYR A 227 -22.92 -20.55 3.98
C TYR A 227 -23.82 -20.94 5.15
N ASN A 228 -23.33 -20.81 6.39
CA ASN A 228 -24.07 -21.14 7.60
C ASN A 228 -24.96 -19.99 8.11
N GLY A 229 -25.04 -18.88 7.35
CA GLY A 229 -25.74 -17.67 7.77
C GLY A 229 -24.95 -16.80 8.75
N GLU A 230 -23.72 -17.17 9.11
CA GLU A 230 -22.84 -16.34 9.91
C GLU A 230 -22.13 -15.31 9.03
N TRP A 231 -22.05 -14.08 9.51
CA TRP A 231 -21.27 -13.05 8.87
C TRP A 231 -19.79 -13.29 9.16
N ARG A 232 -19.00 -13.63 8.14
CA ARG A 232 -17.54 -13.64 8.26
C ARG A 232 -17.00 -12.31 7.75
N GLY A 233 -16.34 -11.59 8.66
CA GLY A 233 -15.78 -10.26 8.40
C GLY A 233 -14.37 -10.26 7.80
N TYR A 234 -13.75 -11.43 7.65
CA TYR A 234 -12.33 -11.56 7.30
C TYR A 234 -12.16 -12.63 6.21
N GLU A 235 -11.60 -12.24 5.08
CA GLU A 235 -11.01 -13.16 4.10
C GLU A 235 -9.49 -13.16 4.31
N GLY A 236 -8.89 -14.34 4.24
CA GLY A 236 -7.44 -14.47 4.20
C GLY A 236 -6.94 -14.02 2.83
N LEU A 237 -6.20 -12.91 2.78
CA LEU A 237 -5.61 -12.43 1.54
C LEU A 237 -4.20 -12.99 1.39
N THR A 238 -3.97 -13.76 0.33
CA THR A 238 -2.63 -14.21 -0.08
C THR A 238 -1.89 -13.12 -0.86
N ALA A 239 -0.59 -13.29 -1.03
CA ALA A 239 0.20 -12.41 -1.90
C ALA A 239 -0.38 -12.34 -3.32
N LEU A 240 -0.89 -13.46 -3.86
CA LEU A 240 -1.50 -13.52 -5.19
C LEU A 240 -2.76 -12.65 -5.28
N SER A 241 -3.65 -12.75 -4.29
CA SER A 241 -4.87 -11.90 -4.23
C SER A 241 -4.53 -10.40 -4.21
N ILE A 242 -3.48 -10.01 -3.47
CA ILE A 242 -3.00 -8.62 -3.43
C ILE A 242 -2.48 -8.20 -4.80
N THR A 243 -1.71 -9.04 -5.50
CA THR A 243 -1.24 -8.69 -6.84
C THR A 243 -2.38 -8.51 -7.84
N ALA A 244 -3.45 -9.29 -7.74
CA ALA A 244 -4.64 -9.14 -8.57
C ALA A 244 -5.34 -7.81 -8.32
N ILE A 245 -5.64 -7.48 -7.06
CA ILE A 245 -6.32 -6.23 -6.67
C ILE A 245 -5.55 -4.99 -7.14
N PHE A 246 -4.21 -5.03 -7.09
CA PHE A 246 -3.35 -3.89 -7.42
C PHE A 246 -2.75 -3.95 -8.84
N GLY A 247 -3.09 -4.96 -9.64
CA GLY A 247 -2.67 -5.08 -11.04
C GLY A 247 -1.17 -5.32 -11.23
N GLN A 248 -0.54 -6.03 -10.29
CA GLN A 248 0.88 -6.31 -10.31
C GLN A 248 1.18 -7.55 -11.15
N VAL A 249 1.00 -7.43 -12.46
CA VAL A 249 1.09 -8.51 -13.46
C VAL A 249 2.38 -9.33 -13.35
N PRO A 250 3.60 -8.75 -13.30
CA PRO A 250 4.83 -9.55 -13.23
C PRO A 250 4.95 -10.34 -11.92
N THR A 251 4.52 -9.75 -10.81
CA THR A 251 4.54 -10.41 -9.50
C THR A 251 3.49 -11.53 -9.46
N ALA A 252 2.30 -11.31 -10.01
CA ALA A 252 1.27 -12.33 -10.11
C ALA A 252 1.74 -13.54 -10.93
N GLN A 253 2.35 -13.31 -12.09
CA GLN A 253 2.94 -14.36 -12.92
C GLN A 253 4.01 -15.15 -12.16
N MET A 254 4.94 -14.45 -11.49
CA MET A 254 5.99 -15.11 -10.71
C MET A 254 5.41 -16.00 -9.58
N LEU A 255 4.37 -15.54 -8.89
CA LEU A 255 3.70 -16.32 -7.84
C LEU A 255 3.05 -17.58 -8.43
N LEU A 256 2.37 -17.47 -9.57
CA LEU A 256 1.77 -18.61 -10.26
C LEU A 256 2.83 -19.60 -10.75
N ASP A 257 3.95 -19.11 -11.29
CA ASP A 257 5.08 -19.95 -11.73
C ASP A 257 5.71 -20.72 -10.56
N ARG A 258 5.65 -20.17 -9.34
CA ARG A 258 6.05 -20.84 -8.09
C ARG A 258 4.96 -21.72 -7.47
N GLY A 259 3.80 -21.85 -8.12
CA GLY A 259 2.73 -22.77 -7.72
C GLY A 259 1.70 -22.19 -6.75
N ALA A 260 1.53 -20.87 -6.69
CA ALA A 260 0.46 -20.24 -5.91
C ALA A 260 -0.92 -20.77 -6.33
N GLN A 261 -1.77 -21.08 -5.36
CA GLN A 261 -3.11 -21.61 -5.57
C GLN A 261 -4.11 -20.51 -5.91
N ILE A 262 -5.07 -20.84 -6.76
CA ILE A 262 -6.13 -19.93 -7.24
C ILE A 262 -7.52 -20.32 -6.76
N ASP A 263 -7.66 -21.50 -6.13
CA ASP A 263 -8.93 -22.15 -5.83
C ASP A 263 -9.35 -22.05 -4.36
N ALA A 264 -8.54 -21.43 -3.50
CA ALA A 264 -8.92 -21.17 -2.13
C ALA A 264 -10.20 -20.30 -2.12
N PRO A 265 -11.29 -20.73 -1.44
CA PRO A 265 -12.57 -20.02 -1.45
C PRO A 265 -12.48 -18.54 -1.00
N SER A 266 -11.51 -18.20 -0.16
CA SER A 266 -11.20 -16.83 0.30
C SER A 266 -10.55 -15.94 -0.78
N GLN A 267 -10.00 -16.52 -1.84
CA GLN A 267 -9.21 -15.81 -2.85
C GLN A 267 -10.00 -15.52 -4.12
N VAL A 268 -10.93 -16.40 -4.50
CA VAL A 268 -11.63 -16.39 -5.80
C VAL A 268 -12.30 -15.05 -6.11
N VAL A 269 -13.00 -14.45 -5.13
CA VAL A 269 -13.66 -13.15 -5.31
C VAL A 269 -12.63 -12.05 -5.58
N ASN A 270 -11.54 -12.01 -4.80
CA ASN A 270 -10.49 -11.01 -4.94
C ASN A 270 -9.69 -11.16 -6.25
N LEU A 271 -9.48 -12.40 -6.69
CA LEU A 271 -8.73 -12.73 -7.90
C LEU A 271 -9.51 -12.40 -9.19
N TYR A 272 -10.78 -12.82 -9.28
CA TYR A 272 -11.54 -12.78 -10.53
C TYR A 272 -12.60 -11.66 -10.61
N ILE A 273 -13.06 -11.11 -9.49
CA ILE A 273 -14.06 -10.01 -9.50
C ILE A 273 -13.37 -8.67 -9.27
N TYR A 274 -12.47 -8.59 -8.28
CA TYR A 274 -11.74 -7.35 -7.96
C TYR A 274 -10.35 -7.27 -8.60
N GLY A 275 -9.93 -8.32 -9.31
CA GLY A 275 -8.64 -8.36 -9.98
C GLY A 275 -8.56 -7.37 -11.14
N HIS A 276 -7.37 -6.87 -11.42
CA HIS A 276 -7.11 -6.17 -12.68
C HIS A 276 -7.19 -7.14 -13.86
N VAL A 277 -7.80 -6.68 -14.96
CA VAL A 277 -8.04 -7.47 -16.18
C VAL A 277 -6.83 -8.27 -16.66
N ASP A 278 -5.63 -7.69 -16.62
CA ASP A 278 -4.41 -8.34 -17.10
C ASP A 278 -3.97 -9.47 -16.19
N VAL A 279 -4.14 -9.31 -14.87
CA VAL A 279 -3.88 -10.40 -13.91
C VAL A 279 -4.94 -11.48 -14.07
N VAL A 280 -6.22 -11.12 -14.17
CA VAL A 280 -7.31 -12.08 -14.39
C VAL A 280 -7.07 -12.88 -15.67
N ARG A 281 -6.63 -12.25 -16.75
CA ARG A 281 -6.26 -12.92 -18.00
C ARG A 281 -5.13 -13.95 -17.82
N ILE A 282 -4.13 -13.65 -17.01
CA ILE A 282 -3.06 -14.62 -16.69
C ILE A 282 -3.60 -15.77 -15.83
N LEU A 283 -4.46 -15.48 -14.85
CA LEU A 283 -5.12 -16.50 -14.04
C LEU A 283 -5.98 -17.41 -14.92
N THR A 284 -6.71 -16.85 -15.89
CA THR A 284 -7.52 -17.65 -16.81
C THR A 284 -6.66 -18.59 -17.65
N LEU A 285 -5.49 -18.14 -18.12
CA LEU A 285 -4.54 -18.96 -18.87
C LEU A 285 -3.95 -20.11 -18.04
N HIS A 286 -3.59 -19.85 -16.78
CA HIS A 286 -3.05 -20.88 -15.87
C HIS A 286 -4.10 -21.95 -15.50
N ASP A 287 -5.37 -21.57 -15.46
CA ASP A 287 -6.47 -22.42 -15.03
C ASP A 287 -7.17 -23.21 -16.17
N CYS A 288 -6.70 -23.07 -17.42
CA CYS A 288 -7.28 -23.67 -18.64
C CYS A 288 -7.31 -25.22 -18.69
N ARG A 289 -7.11 -25.95 -17.58
CA ARG A 289 -6.98 -27.42 -17.59
C ARG A 289 -8.00 -28.18 -16.73
N SER A 290 -8.95 -27.52 -16.07
CA SER A 290 -9.95 -28.25 -15.29
C SER A 290 -11.29 -27.50 -15.25
N PRO A 291 -12.43 -28.18 -15.44
CA PRO A 291 -13.76 -27.63 -15.18
C PRO A 291 -13.93 -27.47 -13.66
N ARG A 292 -13.15 -26.55 -13.07
CA ARG A 292 -13.15 -26.28 -11.64
C ARG A 292 -14.38 -25.46 -11.31
N THR A 293 -15.12 -25.95 -10.34
CA THR A 293 -16.13 -25.20 -9.64
C THR A 293 -15.45 -24.50 -8.46
N TYR A 294 -15.54 -23.18 -8.39
CA TYR A 294 -15.04 -22.40 -7.26
C TYR A 294 -16.05 -22.43 -6.11
N ALA A 295 -15.90 -21.51 -5.15
CA ALA A 295 -16.93 -21.27 -4.15
C ALA A 295 -18.31 -21.18 -4.83
N TYR A 296 -19.30 -21.85 -4.26
CA TYR A 296 -20.70 -21.90 -4.71
C TYR A 296 -20.95 -22.70 -5.98
N GLY A 297 -19.98 -23.47 -6.47
CA GLY A 297 -20.17 -24.16 -7.75
C GLY A 297 -19.90 -23.26 -8.96
N ALA A 298 -19.60 -21.98 -8.73
CA ALA A 298 -19.43 -21.00 -9.78
C ALA A 298 -18.27 -21.40 -10.69
N THR A 299 -18.45 -21.20 -12.00
CA THR A 299 -17.35 -21.31 -12.97
C THR A 299 -16.67 -19.95 -13.14
N MET A 300 -15.56 -19.93 -13.88
CA MET A 300 -14.80 -18.70 -14.10
C MET A 300 -15.62 -17.66 -14.86
N LEU A 301 -16.46 -18.14 -15.79
CA LEU A 301 -17.33 -17.30 -16.58
C LEU A 301 -18.37 -16.58 -15.69
N HIS A 302 -18.85 -17.22 -14.62
CA HIS A 302 -19.73 -16.57 -13.64
C HIS A 302 -19.04 -15.37 -12.98
N LEU A 303 -17.79 -15.54 -12.56
CA LEU A 303 -17.04 -14.51 -11.83
C LEU A 303 -16.65 -13.35 -12.74
N VAL A 304 -16.16 -13.66 -13.94
CA VAL A 304 -15.72 -12.69 -14.95
C VAL A 304 -16.90 -11.86 -15.48
N ALA A 305 -18.09 -12.47 -15.62
CA ALA A 305 -19.31 -11.79 -16.04
C ALA A 305 -19.70 -10.61 -15.14
N VAL A 306 -19.24 -10.59 -13.88
CA VAL A 306 -19.55 -9.51 -12.95
C VAL A 306 -18.86 -8.19 -13.33
N LYS A 307 -17.60 -8.22 -13.82
CA LYS A 307 -16.80 -6.98 -14.03
C LYS A 307 -15.89 -6.95 -15.25
N HIS A 308 -15.62 -8.08 -15.91
CA HIS A 308 -14.55 -8.20 -16.89
C HIS A 308 -15.08 -8.57 -18.28
N GLU A 309 -15.89 -7.68 -18.87
CA GLU A 309 -16.54 -7.84 -20.17
C GLU A 309 -15.59 -8.32 -21.28
N CYS A 310 -14.40 -7.71 -21.35
CA CYS A 310 -13.39 -8.01 -22.38
C CYS A 310 -12.80 -9.43 -22.31
N LEU A 311 -13.01 -10.18 -21.22
CA LEU A 311 -12.58 -11.56 -21.08
C LEU A 311 -13.70 -12.56 -21.41
N ILE A 312 -14.95 -12.12 -21.49
CA ILE A 312 -16.11 -13.00 -21.75
C ILE A 312 -15.99 -13.64 -23.13
N THR A 313 -15.78 -12.85 -24.17
CA THR A 313 -15.63 -13.36 -25.54
C THR A 313 -14.42 -14.27 -25.70
N GLU A 314 -13.34 -13.99 -24.99
CA GLU A 314 -12.14 -14.83 -24.97
C GLU A 314 -12.41 -16.18 -24.30
N LEU A 315 -13.15 -16.21 -23.19
CA LEU A 315 -13.53 -17.45 -22.51
C LEU A 315 -14.54 -18.27 -23.33
N ILE A 316 -15.55 -17.62 -23.92
CA ILE A 316 -16.49 -18.28 -24.85
C ILE A 316 -15.73 -18.87 -26.03
N GLY A 317 -14.80 -18.12 -26.64
CA GLY A 317 -13.96 -18.60 -27.73
C GLY A 317 -13.04 -19.76 -27.34
N ARG A 318 -12.75 -19.95 -26.06
CA ARG A 318 -12.03 -21.11 -25.51
C ARG A 318 -12.93 -22.29 -25.16
N GLY A 319 -14.24 -22.18 -25.34
CA GLY A 319 -15.21 -23.25 -25.12
C GLY A 319 -15.71 -23.37 -23.68
N PHE A 320 -15.64 -22.29 -22.88
CA PHE A 320 -16.31 -22.25 -21.57
C PHE A 320 -17.82 -22.26 -21.76
N ASP A 321 -18.53 -23.10 -20.99
CA ASP A 321 -19.97 -23.24 -21.07
C ASP A 321 -20.68 -22.00 -20.49
N THR A 322 -21.42 -21.31 -21.36
CA THR A 322 -22.26 -20.14 -21.06
C THR A 322 -23.49 -20.49 -20.22
N ASN A 323 -23.86 -21.77 -20.18
CA ASN A 323 -25.03 -22.28 -19.47
C ASN A 323 -24.68 -23.11 -18.24
N ALA A 324 -23.39 -23.19 -17.89
CA ALA A 324 -22.98 -23.84 -16.67
C ALA A 324 -23.74 -23.22 -15.48
N THR A 325 -24.23 -24.06 -14.59
CA THR A 325 -24.94 -23.61 -13.38
C THR A 325 -24.08 -23.81 -12.15
N ASP A 326 -24.17 -22.85 -11.23
CA ASP A 326 -23.62 -22.98 -9.89
C ASP A 326 -24.53 -23.85 -8.99
N LEU A 327 -24.20 -23.98 -7.69
CA LEU A 327 -24.97 -24.77 -6.73
C LEU A 327 -26.38 -24.21 -6.46
N GLU A 328 -26.65 -22.94 -6.78
CA GLU A 328 -27.96 -22.32 -6.67
C GLU A 328 -28.74 -22.37 -8.00
N GLY A 329 -28.16 -22.97 -9.05
CA GLY A 329 -28.76 -23.03 -10.38
C GLY A 329 -28.58 -21.75 -11.19
N MET A 330 -27.70 -20.85 -10.74
CA MET A 330 -27.45 -19.55 -11.36
C MET A 330 -26.45 -19.71 -12.50
N THR A 331 -26.70 -19.06 -13.63
CA THR A 331 -25.84 -19.03 -14.83
C THR A 331 -24.90 -17.81 -14.83
N PRO A 332 -23.87 -17.77 -15.69
CA PRO A 332 -23.08 -16.55 -15.90
C PRO A 332 -23.93 -15.31 -16.26
N LEU A 333 -24.99 -15.49 -17.06
CA LEU A 333 -25.92 -14.41 -17.38
C LEU A 333 -26.61 -13.87 -16.12
N SER A 334 -27.03 -14.76 -15.22
CA SER A 334 -27.67 -14.36 -13.95
C SER A 334 -26.71 -13.59 -13.03
N TYR A 335 -25.40 -13.88 -13.08
CA TYR A 335 -24.35 -13.11 -12.39
C TYR A 335 -24.17 -11.72 -13.03
N ALA A 336 -24.16 -11.62 -14.35
CA ALA A 336 -24.12 -10.33 -15.06
C ALA A 336 -25.32 -9.44 -14.74
N LEU A 337 -26.49 -10.04 -14.53
CA LEU A 337 -27.73 -9.37 -14.10
C LEU A 337 -27.74 -9.00 -12.61
N GLY A 338 -26.68 -9.30 -11.86
CA GLY A 338 -26.55 -8.92 -10.46
C GLY A 338 -27.40 -9.73 -9.49
N ARG A 339 -27.94 -10.88 -9.90
CA ARG A 339 -28.88 -11.68 -9.10
C ARG A 339 -28.23 -12.43 -7.92
N HIS A 340 -26.91 -12.66 -7.97
CA HIS A 340 -26.21 -13.41 -6.93
C HIS A 340 -25.85 -12.52 -5.71
N PRO A 341 -25.88 -13.01 -4.45
CA PRO A 341 -25.53 -12.20 -3.28
C PRO A 341 -24.16 -11.50 -3.33
N PHE A 342 -23.16 -12.11 -3.98
CA PHE A 342 -21.84 -11.50 -4.21
C PHE A 342 -21.90 -10.28 -5.13
N THR A 343 -22.79 -10.29 -6.12
CA THR A 343 -22.91 -9.23 -7.13
C THR A 343 -23.70 -8.03 -6.61
N ALA A 344 -24.55 -8.23 -5.60
CA ALA A 344 -25.31 -7.16 -4.95
C ALA A 344 -24.44 -6.06 -4.33
N GLN A 345 -23.22 -6.38 -3.86
CA GLN A 345 -22.23 -5.39 -3.39
C GLN A 345 -21.37 -4.82 -4.52
N ALA A 346 -21.21 -5.52 -5.65
CA ALA A 346 -20.50 -5.03 -6.84
C ALA A 346 -21.30 -3.99 -7.62
N GLY A 347 -22.63 -3.95 -7.43
CA GLY A 347 -23.42 -2.73 -7.44
C GLY A 347 -24.17 -2.37 -8.72
N LYS A 348 -24.00 -3.06 -9.85
CA LYS A 348 -24.81 -2.84 -11.07
C LYS A 348 -24.90 -4.07 -11.95
N ILE A 349 -25.98 -4.16 -12.74
CA ILE A 349 -26.05 -5.00 -13.93
C ILE A 349 -24.86 -4.64 -14.82
N ASN A 350 -24.12 -5.66 -15.25
CA ASN A 350 -23.06 -5.50 -16.23
C ASN A 350 -23.68 -5.64 -17.63
N GLU A 351 -24.21 -4.54 -18.17
CA GLU A 351 -24.94 -4.51 -19.44
C GLU A 351 -24.10 -5.05 -20.61
N GLY A 352 -22.79 -4.76 -20.65
CA GLY A 352 -21.91 -5.31 -21.68
C GLY A 352 -21.73 -6.81 -21.56
N ALA A 353 -21.65 -7.35 -20.33
CA ALA A 353 -21.61 -8.80 -20.12
C ALA A 353 -22.95 -9.47 -20.46
N VAL A 354 -24.06 -8.81 -20.14
CA VAL A 354 -25.40 -9.27 -20.52
C VAL A 354 -25.50 -9.38 -22.04
N ASP A 355 -25.20 -8.32 -22.79
CA ASP A 355 -25.21 -8.32 -24.26
C ASP A 355 -24.37 -9.47 -24.85
N LEU A 356 -23.16 -9.68 -24.33
CA LEU A 356 -22.27 -10.75 -24.81
C LEU A 356 -22.77 -12.17 -24.49
N LEU A 357 -23.50 -12.36 -23.39
CA LEU A 357 -23.98 -13.67 -22.95
C LEU A 357 -25.38 -14.00 -23.51
N LEU A 358 -26.22 -12.99 -23.73
CA LEU A 358 -27.63 -13.14 -24.14
C LEU A 358 -27.82 -14.03 -25.37
N TYR A 359 -26.91 -13.94 -26.34
CA TYR A 359 -27.03 -14.66 -27.61
C TYR A 359 -26.47 -16.09 -27.57
N GLU A 360 -25.66 -16.39 -26.56
CA GLU A 360 -24.95 -17.67 -26.42
C GLU A 360 -25.50 -18.51 -25.25
N SER A 361 -26.48 -18.00 -24.50
CA SER A 361 -27.01 -18.62 -23.28
C SER A 361 -28.51 -18.95 -23.38
N GLU A 362 -28.96 -19.95 -22.64
CA GLU A 362 -30.37 -20.20 -22.35
C GLU A 362 -30.86 -19.18 -21.31
N VAL A 363 -31.90 -18.42 -21.66
CA VAL A 363 -32.44 -17.36 -20.80
C VAL A 363 -33.65 -17.86 -20.03
N SER A 364 -33.61 -17.78 -18.69
CA SER A 364 -34.73 -18.18 -17.83
C SER A 364 -35.77 -17.05 -17.69
N GLU A 365 -37.03 -17.39 -17.35
CA GLU A 365 -38.06 -16.38 -17.06
C GLU A 365 -37.64 -15.41 -15.94
N ALA A 366 -36.93 -15.92 -14.93
CA ALA A 366 -36.43 -15.11 -13.84
C ALA A 366 -35.31 -14.14 -14.25
N ASP A 367 -34.56 -14.44 -15.32
CA ASP A 367 -33.57 -13.50 -15.89
C ASP A 367 -34.26 -12.41 -16.71
N LEU A 368 -35.33 -12.74 -17.44
CA LEU A 368 -36.14 -11.77 -18.20
C LEU A 368 -36.82 -10.73 -17.31
N ASP A 369 -37.20 -11.11 -16.08
CA ASP A 369 -37.90 -10.22 -15.14
C ASP A 369 -37.02 -9.11 -14.56
N VAL A 370 -35.70 -9.33 -14.48
CA VAL A 370 -34.72 -8.35 -13.96
C VAL A 370 -33.90 -7.67 -15.05
N MET A 371 -34.06 -8.10 -16.30
CA MET A 371 -33.36 -7.55 -17.46
C MET A 371 -33.82 -6.10 -17.75
N PRO A 372 -32.89 -5.19 -18.10
CA PRO A 372 -33.26 -3.85 -18.53
C PRO A 372 -34.22 -3.88 -19.72
N SER A 373 -35.21 -2.98 -19.75
CA SER A 373 -36.29 -3.00 -20.75
C SER A 373 -35.80 -2.88 -22.20
N GLU A 374 -34.70 -2.17 -22.41
CA GLU A 374 -34.06 -1.99 -23.72
C GLU A 374 -33.44 -3.30 -24.21
N LEU A 375 -32.63 -3.97 -23.37
CA LEU A 375 -32.02 -5.27 -23.68
C LEU A 375 -33.07 -6.39 -23.84
N ARG A 376 -34.16 -6.34 -23.06
CA ARG A 376 -35.27 -7.29 -23.20
C ARG A 376 -35.95 -7.18 -24.57
N ALA A 377 -36.15 -5.95 -25.06
CA ALA A 377 -36.71 -5.73 -26.39
C ALA A 377 -35.77 -6.25 -27.49
N GLU A 378 -34.46 -6.03 -27.38
CA GLU A 378 -33.47 -6.56 -28.32
C GLU A 378 -33.43 -8.10 -28.33
N TYR A 379 -33.54 -8.73 -27.15
CA TYR A 379 -33.62 -10.19 -27.03
C TYR A 379 -34.90 -10.77 -27.65
N ASP A 380 -36.05 -10.12 -27.44
CA ASP A 380 -37.32 -10.51 -28.05
C ASP A 380 -37.23 -10.42 -29.59
N ASP A 381 -36.68 -9.32 -30.12
CA ASP A 381 -36.43 -9.13 -31.56
C ASP A 381 -35.49 -10.20 -32.14
N TRP A 382 -34.41 -10.54 -31.42
CA TRP A 382 -33.50 -11.62 -31.82
C TRP A 382 -34.19 -12.99 -31.84
N CYS A 383 -35.01 -13.29 -30.83
CA CYS A 383 -35.79 -14.53 -30.76
C CYS A 383 -36.73 -14.65 -31.96
N GLU A 384 -37.40 -13.56 -32.34
CA GLU A 384 -38.24 -13.51 -33.53
C GLU A 384 -37.43 -13.73 -34.81
N SER A 385 -36.27 -13.09 -34.95
CA SER A 385 -35.35 -13.27 -36.09
C SER A 385 -34.87 -14.72 -36.23
N LYS A 386 -34.48 -15.37 -35.13
CA LYS A 386 -34.08 -16.78 -35.12
C LYS A 386 -35.24 -17.73 -35.45
N ARG A 387 -36.46 -17.47 -34.97
CA ARG A 387 -37.66 -18.23 -35.35
C ARG A 387 -37.94 -18.12 -36.84
N HIS A 388 -37.80 -16.94 -37.43
CA HIS A 388 -37.94 -16.73 -38.87
C HIS A 388 -36.86 -17.47 -39.68
N GLN A 389 -35.60 -17.46 -39.24
CA GLN A 389 -34.51 -18.22 -39.89
C GLN A 389 -34.75 -19.74 -39.83
N LYS A 390 -35.26 -20.26 -38.71
CA LYS A 390 -35.62 -21.67 -38.54
C LYS A 390 -36.84 -22.07 -39.37
N ALA A 391 -37.86 -21.22 -39.45
CA ALA A 391 -39.02 -21.43 -40.30
C ALA A 391 -38.65 -21.43 -41.79
N ASN A 392 -37.76 -20.54 -42.22
CA ASN A 392 -37.29 -20.48 -43.61
C ASN A 392 -36.40 -21.66 -44.00
N SER A 393 -35.63 -22.23 -43.07
CA SER A 393 -34.85 -23.46 -43.31
C SER A 393 -35.69 -24.74 -43.30
N MET A 394 -36.86 -24.74 -42.64
CA MET A 394 -37.84 -25.83 -42.71
C MET A 394 -38.71 -25.80 -43.97
N ASN A 395 -38.83 -24.66 -44.65
CA ASN A 395 -39.59 -24.49 -45.90
C ASN A 395 -38.77 -24.80 -47.18
N LEU A 396 -37.54 -25.30 -47.04
CA LEU A 396 -36.63 -25.65 -48.14
C LEU A 396 -36.50 -27.18 -48.39
N TRP A 397 -37.46 -27.98 -47.93
CA TRP A 397 -37.53 -29.43 -48.17
C TRP A 397 -38.82 -29.84 -48.86
#